data_AF-A0A5C3NN88-F1
#
_entry.id   AF-A0A5C3NN88-F1
#
_cell.length_a   1.000
_cell.length_b   1.000
_cell.length_c   1.000
_cell.angle_alpha   90.00
_cell.angle_beta   90.00
_cell.angle_gamma   90.00
#
_symmetry.space_group_name_H-M   'P 1'
#
loop_
_entity.id
_entity.type
_entity.pdbx_description
1 polymer ?
#
loop_
_entity_poly.entity_id
_entity_poly.type
_entity_poly.pdbx_seq_one_letter_code
_entity_poly.pdbx_strand_id
1 'polypeptide(L)'
;DYDLYVPVSDFESLVTYLVDMEGYKCSRKKLRRSRPRTALEYCSWNLSHFTSGVSGLARLRRGKTIIDVYCTGVGSVIDSPCVPLGFCWTTLLMNYMTFDGFLSLYPTLTLRRRGLYIYHRILHSSFPSGTNPVQMNKYLSRGFEFR
;
A
#
# COMPACT_ATOMS: atom_id res chain seq x y z
N ASP A 1 13.81 2.85 1.94
CA ASP A 1 12.50 3.20 1.37
C ASP A 1 11.50 2.14 1.81
N TYR A 2 10.52 2.55 2.60
CA TYR A 2 9.58 1.67 3.30
C TYR A 2 8.16 2.00 2.91
N ASP A 3 7.32 0.98 2.75
CA ASP A 3 5.90 1.15 2.47
C ASP A 3 5.14 0.62 3.70
N LEU A 4 4.35 1.47 4.36
CA LEU A 4 3.56 1.13 5.54
C LEU A 4 2.07 1.19 5.19
N TYR A 5 1.33 0.12 5.43
CA TYR A 5 -0.11 0.07 5.25
C TYR A 5 -0.79 0.12 6.61
N VAL A 6 -1.67 1.09 6.81
CA VAL A 6 -2.18 1.45 8.13
C VAL A 6 -3.69 1.62 8.06
N PRO A 7 -4.46 1.12 9.05
CA PRO A 7 -5.89 1.37 9.10
C PRO A 7 -6.19 2.86 9.16
N VAL A 8 -7.36 3.26 8.67
CA VAL A 8 -7.79 4.67 8.69
C VAL A 8 -7.82 5.26 10.10
N SER A 9 -8.14 4.44 11.12
CA SER A 9 -8.15 4.86 12.52
C SER A 9 -6.79 5.34 13.01
N ASP A 10 -5.71 4.73 12.50
CA ASP A 10 -4.36 4.92 13.04
C ASP A 10 -3.48 5.76 12.11
N PHE A 11 -3.97 6.04 10.90
CA PHE A 11 -3.20 6.73 9.86
C PHE A 11 -2.71 8.11 10.30
N GLU A 12 -3.59 8.96 10.81
CA GLU A 12 -3.20 10.30 11.26
C GLU A 12 -2.29 10.22 12.48
N SER A 13 -2.60 9.35 13.45
CA SER A 13 -1.78 9.15 14.65
C SER A 13 -0.36 8.71 14.33
N LEU A 14 -0.18 7.74 13.42
CA LEU A 14 1.14 7.28 13.01
C LEU A 14 1.90 8.38 12.25
N VAL A 15 1.24 9.09 11.33
CA VAL A 15 1.88 10.17 10.58
C VAL A 15 2.34 11.28 11.53
N THR A 16 1.50 11.68 12.49
CA THR A 16 1.85 12.66 13.52
C THR A 16 3.02 12.19 14.37
N TYR A 17 2.99 10.94 14.86
CA TYR A 17 4.13 10.37 15.61
C TYR A 17 5.44 10.43 14.81
N LEU A 18 5.42 10.01 13.54
CA LEU A 18 6.62 10.01 12.70
C LEU A 18 7.13 11.43 12.41
N VAL A 19 6.24 12.42 12.34
CA VAL A 19 6.65 13.81 12.13
C VAL A 19 7.18 14.43 13.42
N ASP A 20 6.40 14.38 14.49
CA ASP A 20 6.63 15.15 15.71
C ASP A 20 7.69 14.50 16.61
N MET A 21 7.67 13.17 16.71
CA MET A 21 8.57 12.42 17.59
C MET A 21 9.83 11.95 16.86
N GLU A 22 9.66 11.49 15.61
CA GLU A 22 10.78 10.94 14.83
C GLU A 22 11.42 11.95 13.87
N GLY A 23 10.89 13.18 13.77
CA GLY A 23 11.49 14.25 12.98
C GLY A 23 11.44 14.02 11.46
N TYR A 24 10.47 13.25 10.96
CA TYR A 24 10.26 13.12 9.52
C TYR A 24 9.57 14.37 8.95
N LYS A 25 9.93 14.76 7.73
CA LYS A 25 9.22 15.78 6.97
C LYS A 25 8.11 15.12 6.16
N CYS A 26 6.87 15.60 6.31
CA CYS A 26 5.71 15.06 5.59
C CYS A 26 5.39 15.86 4.33
N SER A 27 5.18 15.13 3.23
CA SER A 27 4.54 15.63 2.02
C SER A 27 3.24 14.86 1.81
N ARG A 28 2.10 15.52 2.09
CA ARG A 28 0.79 14.93 1.83
C ARG A 28 0.42 15.16 0.38
N LYS A 29 0.23 14.08 -0.38
CA LYS A 29 -0.42 14.17 -1.69
C LYS A 29 -1.90 13.92 -1.47
N LYS A 30 -2.76 14.86 -1.89
CA LYS A 30 -4.18 14.57 -2.04
C LYS A 30 -4.31 13.54 -3.16
N LEU A 31 -4.45 12.26 -2.80
CA LEU A 31 -4.93 11.27 -3.74
C LEU A 31 -6.34 11.71 -4.15
N ARG A 32 -6.58 11.86 -5.46
CA ARG A 32 -7.93 12.12 -5.97
C ARG A 32 -8.79 10.94 -5.56
N ARG A 33 -9.60 11.16 -4.52
CA ARG A 33 -10.58 10.19 -4.06
C ARG A 33 -11.62 10.05 -5.16
N SER A 34 -11.53 8.96 -5.89
CA SER A 34 -12.74 8.29 -6.27
C SER A 34 -13.06 7.38 -5.05
N ARG A 35 -14.13 7.64 -4.29
CA ARG A 35 -14.76 6.66 -3.36
C ARG A 35 -15.97 5.94 -3.98
N PRO A 36 -16.02 4.59 -4.00
CA PRO A 36 -17.12 3.90 -4.66
C PRO A 36 -18.33 4.07 -3.73
N ARG A 37 -19.46 4.47 -4.29
CA ARG A 37 -20.68 4.79 -3.55
C ARG A 37 -21.50 3.54 -3.25
N THR A 38 -21.26 2.43 -3.95
CA THR A 38 -21.99 1.17 -3.79
C THR A 38 -21.04 -0.02 -3.74
N ALA A 39 -21.49 -1.16 -3.21
CA ALA A 39 -20.72 -2.42 -3.24
C ALA A 39 -20.51 -2.92 -4.69
N LEU A 40 -21.47 -2.67 -5.57
CA LEU A 40 -21.33 -2.95 -6.99
C LEU A 40 -20.27 -2.04 -7.62
N GLU A 41 -20.25 -0.74 -7.31
CA GLU A 41 -19.15 0.16 -7.66
C GLU A 41 -17.85 -0.33 -7.03
N TYR A 42 -17.81 -0.77 -5.79
CA TYR A 42 -16.59 -1.31 -5.18
C TYR A 42 -16.02 -2.52 -5.97
N CYS A 43 -16.89 -3.39 -6.50
CA CYS A 43 -16.51 -4.51 -7.36
C CYS A 43 -16.25 -4.13 -8.83
N SER A 44 -16.89 -3.08 -9.35
CA SER A 44 -16.85 -2.67 -10.77
C SER A 44 -15.96 -1.46 -11.05
N TRP A 45 -15.53 -0.75 -10.01
CA TRP A 45 -14.84 0.52 -10.14
C TRP A 45 -13.35 0.34 -10.18
N ASN A 46 -12.77 0.69 -11.33
CA ASN A 46 -11.34 0.89 -11.54
C ASN A 46 -10.47 -0.11 -10.76
N LEU A 47 -10.76 -1.40 -10.92
CA LEU A 47 -9.89 -2.52 -10.56
C LEU A 47 -8.50 -2.41 -11.21
N SER A 48 -8.28 -1.46 -12.10
CA SER A 48 -7.01 -1.14 -12.73
C SER A 48 -6.20 -0.08 -11.97
N HIS A 49 -6.81 0.73 -11.08
CA HIS A 49 -6.06 1.81 -10.42
C HIS A 49 -5.10 1.24 -9.37
N PHE A 50 -3.88 1.77 -9.34
CA PHE A 50 -2.82 1.28 -8.43
C PHE A 50 -3.17 1.48 -6.95
N THR A 51 -3.91 2.56 -6.64
CA THR A 51 -4.31 2.93 -5.29
C THR A 51 -5.71 2.43 -4.91
N SER A 52 -6.31 1.49 -5.65
CA SER A 52 -7.60 0.93 -5.22
C SER A 52 -7.45 0.28 -3.83
N GLY A 53 -8.41 0.50 -2.93
CA GLY A 53 -8.30 0.10 -1.52
C GLY A 53 -7.43 1.04 -0.65
N VAL A 54 -6.78 2.05 -1.24
CA VAL A 54 -6.03 3.09 -0.52
C VAL A 54 -6.82 4.40 -0.55
N SER A 55 -7.05 4.98 0.63
CA SER A 55 -7.85 6.19 0.82
C SER A 55 -7.02 7.47 1.06
N GLY A 56 -5.72 7.29 1.30
CA GLY A 56 -4.76 8.34 1.65
C GLY A 56 -3.32 7.86 1.49
N LEU A 57 -2.42 8.80 1.21
CA LEU A 57 -0.97 8.57 1.10
C LEU A 57 -0.23 9.75 1.73
N ALA A 58 0.62 9.46 2.70
CA ALA A 58 1.58 10.40 3.26
C ALA A 58 2.99 9.93 2.93
N ARG A 59 3.76 10.75 2.22
CA ARG A 59 5.18 10.48 1.96
C ARG A 59 6.02 11.23 2.97
N LEU A 60 6.76 10.49 3.78
CA LEU A 60 7.61 10.98 4.86
C LEU A 60 9.09 10.83 4.48
N ARG A 61 9.92 11.82 4.82
CA ARG A 61 11.36 11.78 4.53
C ARG A 61 12.21 12.26 5.71
N ARG A 62 13.26 11.50 6.03
CA ARG A 62 14.31 11.85 7.02
C ARG A 62 15.68 11.47 6.45
N GLY A 63 16.47 12.47 6.05
CA GLY A 63 17.73 12.25 5.34
C GLY A 63 17.55 11.46 4.03
N LYS A 64 18.19 10.29 3.95
CA LYS A 64 18.07 9.33 2.82
C LYS A 64 16.89 8.36 2.98
N THR A 65 16.25 8.32 4.15
CA THR A 65 15.14 7.41 4.43
C THR A 65 13.83 8.02 3.94
N ILE A 66 13.09 7.23 3.16
CA ILE A 66 11.75 7.54 2.67
C ILE A 66 10.80 6.48 3.24
N ILE A 67 9.63 6.94 3.71
CA ILE A 67 8.52 6.09 4.15
C ILE A 67 7.26 6.58 3.44
N ASP A 68 6.60 5.70 2.69
CA ASP A 68 5.28 5.93 2.12
C ASP A 68 4.24 5.25 3.03
N VAL A 69 3.41 6.05 3.69
CA VAL A 69 2.32 5.57 4.56
C VAL A 69 1.02 5.58 3.75
N TYR A 70 0.44 4.40 3.55
CA TYR A 70 -0.80 4.16 2.83
C TYR A 70 -1.94 3.94 3.83
N CYS A 71 -2.98 4.77 3.73
CA CYS A 71 -4.19 4.64 4.52
C CYS A 71 -5.15 3.64 3.86
N THR A 72 -5.53 2.58 4.57
CA THR A 72 -6.50 1.56 4.12
C THR A 72 -7.71 1.51 5.07
N GLY A 73 -8.78 0.79 4.73
CA GLY A 73 -9.88 0.55 5.68
C GLY A 73 -11.02 1.57 5.71
N VAL A 74 -11.32 2.27 4.59
CA VAL A 74 -12.27 3.41 4.60
C VAL A 74 -13.72 3.06 4.23
N GLY A 75 -14.01 1.83 3.80
CA GLY A 75 -15.35 1.44 3.35
C GLY A 75 -15.96 0.24 4.06
N SER A 76 -15.17 -0.79 4.38
CA SER A 76 -15.64 -2.05 4.94
C SER A 76 -14.48 -2.85 5.57
N VAL A 77 -14.79 -3.88 6.36
CA VAL A 77 -13.82 -4.79 7.01
C VAL A 77 -12.84 -5.40 5.98
N ILE A 78 -13.28 -5.55 4.73
CA ILE A 78 -12.47 -6.06 3.61
C ILE A 78 -11.35 -5.12 3.15
N ASP A 79 -11.36 -3.85 3.56
CA ASP A 79 -10.30 -2.87 3.30
C ASP A 79 -9.28 -2.79 4.45
N SER A 80 -9.43 -3.60 5.50
CA SER A 80 -8.49 -3.62 6.62
C SER A 80 -7.10 -4.06 6.13
N PRO A 81 -6.00 -3.43 6.58
CA PRO A 81 -4.68 -3.98 6.29
C PRO A 81 -4.51 -5.38 6.90
N CYS A 82 -5.31 -5.73 7.91
CA CYS A 82 -5.35 -7.05 8.54
C CYS A 82 -6.03 -8.14 7.73
N VAL A 83 -6.61 -7.81 6.58
CA VAL A 83 -7.14 -8.79 5.65
C VAL A 83 -6.41 -8.67 4.32
N PRO A 84 -6.43 -9.72 3.48
CA PRO A 84 -5.92 -9.62 2.13
C PRO A 84 -6.59 -8.45 1.39
N LEU A 85 -5.86 -7.35 1.19
CA LEU A 85 -6.30 -6.20 0.41
C LEU A 85 -6.50 -6.66 -1.04
N GLY A 86 -7.68 -7.18 -1.38
CA GLY A 86 -7.95 -7.79 -2.70
C GLY A 86 -7.66 -6.88 -3.91
N PHE A 87 -7.46 -5.58 -3.65
CA PHE A 87 -7.17 -4.56 -4.63
C PHE A 87 -5.70 -4.13 -4.69
N CYS A 88 -4.84 -4.69 -3.84
CA CYS A 88 -3.41 -4.42 -3.90
C CYS A 88 -2.82 -5.02 -5.18
N TRP A 89 -1.91 -4.29 -5.82
CA TRP A 89 -1.29 -4.71 -7.08
C TRP A 89 -0.35 -5.91 -6.91
N THR A 90 0.09 -6.21 -5.68
CA THR A 90 0.83 -7.43 -5.36
C THR A 90 0.56 -7.96 -3.94
N THR A 91 0.62 -9.27 -3.79
CA THR A 91 0.52 -10.00 -2.52
C THR A 91 1.69 -9.72 -1.55
N LEU A 92 2.84 -9.24 -2.05
CA LEU A 92 4.03 -8.98 -1.22
C LEU A 92 3.86 -7.83 -0.22
N LEU A 93 2.93 -6.91 -0.53
CA LEU A 93 2.64 -5.73 0.27
C LEU A 93 1.76 -6.01 1.48
N MET A 94 1.28 -7.25 1.60
CA MET A 94 0.36 -7.69 2.65
C MET A 94 1.08 -8.38 3.81
N ASN A 95 2.37 -8.09 3.95
CA ASN A 95 3.16 -8.41 5.11
C ASN A 95 3.42 -7.10 5.83
N TYR A 96 2.72 -6.85 6.93
CA TYR A 96 2.92 -5.62 7.70
C TYR A 96 3.23 -5.95 9.16
N MET A 97 4.03 -5.08 9.75
CA MET A 97 4.42 -5.15 11.14
C MET A 97 3.50 -4.23 11.93
N THR A 98 2.92 -4.77 13.00
CA THR A 98 2.23 -4.02 14.05
C THR A 98 3.17 -3.84 15.23
N PHE A 99 2.78 -3.01 16.21
CA PHE A 99 3.53 -2.88 17.46
C PHE A 99 3.62 -4.22 18.22
N ASP A 100 2.60 -5.08 18.08
CA ASP A 100 2.47 -6.32 18.86
C ASP A 100 2.89 -7.58 18.09
N GLY A 101 3.31 -7.46 16.83
CA GLY A 101 3.71 -8.62 16.03
C GLY A 101 3.76 -8.36 14.54
N PHE A 102 4.05 -9.41 13.77
CA PHE A 102 3.99 -9.37 12.31
C PHE A 102 2.75 -10.11 11.82
N LEU A 103 2.05 -9.54 10.84
CA LEU A 103 1.04 -10.27 10.09
C LEU A 103 1.57 -10.55 8.69
N SER A 104 1.62 -11.82 8.33
CA SER A 104 1.86 -12.27 6.96
C SER A 104 0.59 -12.91 6.42
N LEU A 105 -0.09 -12.22 5.52
CA LEU A 105 -1.31 -12.73 4.90
C LEU A 105 -1.02 -13.85 3.87
N TYR A 106 0.23 -13.94 3.41
CA TYR A 106 0.70 -14.99 2.50
C TYR A 106 2.06 -15.54 2.97
N PRO A 107 2.10 -16.32 4.07
CA PRO A 107 3.36 -16.75 4.67
C PRO A 107 4.17 -17.63 3.71
N THR A 108 3.53 -18.57 3.02
CA THR A 108 4.20 -19.46 2.05
C THR A 108 4.82 -18.68 0.89
N LEU A 109 4.10 -17.68 0.36
CA LEU A 109 4.59 -16.84 -0.73
C LEU A 109 5.76 -15.97 -0.25
N THR A 110 5.62 -15.37 0.93
CA THR A 110 6.64 -14.51 1.54
C THR A 110 7.92 -15.28 1.84
N LEU A 111 7.83 -16.47 2.45
CA LEU A 111 8.98 -17.34 2.74
C LEU A 111 9.70 -17.78 1.46
N ARG A 112 8.95 -18.02 0.39
CA ARG A 112 9.50 -18.37 -0.93
C ARG A 112 9.95 -17.16 -1.74
N ARG A 113 9.80 -15.95 -1.20
CA ARG A 113 10.02 -14.68 -1.90
C ARG A 113 9.29 -14.62 -3.24
N ARG A 114 8.03 -15.07 -3.28
CA ARG A 114 7.19 -15.04 -4.47
C ARG A 114 6.02 -14.10 -4.26
N GLY A 115 5.72 -13.28 -5.26
CA GLY A 115 4.58 -12.39 -5.27
C GLY A 115 3.69 -12.66 -6.48
N LEU A 116 2.40 -12.85 -6.24
CA LEU A 116 1.41 -12.67 -7.31
C LEU A 116 1.21 -11.18 -7.53
N TYR A 117 1.07 -10.77 -8.80
CA TYR A 117 0.72 -9.39 -9.15
C TYR A 117 -0.38 -9.34 -10.20
N ILE A 118 -1.11 -8.22 -10.24
CA ILE A 118 -2.18 -8.00 -11.20
C ILE A 118 -1.61 -7.18 -12.36
N TYR A 119 -1.28 -7.84 -13.47
CA TYR A 119 -0.63 -7.25 -14.64
C TYR A 119 -1.31 -5.96 -15.13
N HIS A 120 -2.64 -5.98 -15.25
CA HIS A 120 -3.43 -4.82 -15.69
C HIS A 120 -3.30 -3.58 -14.80
N ARG A 121 -2.96 -3.74 -13.50
CA ARG A 121 -2.76 -2.62 -12.59
C ARG A 121 -1.39 -1.97 -12.74
N ILE A 122 -0.35 -2.76 -13.04
CA ILE A 122 1.00 -2.25 -13.25
C ILE A 122 1.09 -1.42 -14.53
N LEU A 123 0.31 -1.81 -15.56
CA LEU A 123 0.24 -1.07 -16.81
C LEU A 123 -0.69 0.16 -16.76
N HIS A 124 -1.48 0.33 -15.71
CA HIS A 124 -2.39 1.46 -15.63
C HIS A 124 -1.62 2.76 -15.43
N SER A 125 -2.04 3.85 -16.07
CA SER A 125 -1.37 5.16 -16.03
C SER A 125 -1.26 5.76 -14.62
N SER A 126 -2.07 5.28 -13.67
CA SER A 126 -2.00 5.66 -12.26
C SER A 126 -0.84 5.03 -11.49
N PHE A 127 -0.18 4.02 -12.06
CA PHE A 127 0.92 3.34 -11.39
C PHE A 127 2.07 4.34 -11.15
N PRO A 128 2.77 4.29 -10.00
CA PRO A 128 3.80 5.27 -9.68
C PRO A 128 4.89 5.27 -10.77
N SER A 129 5.23 6.45 -11.28
CA SER A 129 6.15 6.62 -12.42
C SER A 129 5.59 6.15 -13.78
N GLY A 130 4.27 6.03 -13.92
CA GLY A 130 3.59 5.57 -15.13
C GLY A 130 3.68 4.05 -15.26
N THR A 131 3.87 3.54 -16.48
CA THR A 131 4.07 2.11 -16.77
C THR A 131 5.44 1.58 -16.32
N ASN A 132 6.31 2.42 -15.75
CA ASN A 132 7.64 2.01 -15.33
C ASN A 132 7.55 1.25 -13.99
N PRO A 133 7.97 -0.03 -13.93
CA PRO A 133 7.81 -0.86 -12.75
C PRO A 133 8.88 -0.54 -11.69
N VAL A 134 9.15 0.74 -11.39
CA VAL A 134 10.09 1.17 -10.34
C VAL A 134 9.76 0.50 -9.00
N GLN A 135 8.47 0.40 -8.69
CA GLN A 135 8.00 -0.31 -7.50
C GLN A 135 8.27 -1.81 -7.58
N MET A 136 8.12 -2.43 -8.76
CA MET A 136 8.47 -3.84 -8.96
C MET A 136 9.98 -4.07 -8.82
N ASN A 137 10.81 -3.20 -9.41
CA ASN A 137 12.28 -3.24 -9.33
C ASN A 137 12.78 -3.16 -7.89
N LYS A 138 12.09 -2.40 -7.03
CA LYS A 138 12.35 -2.36 -5.59
C LYS A 138 12.19 -3.74 -4.93
N TYR A 139 11.16 -4.52 -5.30
CA TYR A 139 10.95 -5.87 -4.78
C TYR A 139 11.85 -6.91 -5.46
N LEU A 140 12.06 -6.81 -6.78
CA LEU A 140 13.02 -7.64 -7.52
C LEU A 140 14.44 -7.53 -6.93
N SER A 141 14.90 -6.31 -6.65
CA SER A 141 16.22 -6.08 -6.03
C SER A 141 16.35 -6.60 -4.59
N ARG A 142 15.22 -6.88 -3.92
CA ARG A 142 15.15 -7.56 -2.61
C ARG A 142 15.11 -9.09 -2.74
N GLY A 143 15.20 -9.61 -3.97
CA GLY A 143 15.20 -11.04 -4.27
C GLY A 143 13.81 -11.67 -4.32
N PHE A 144 12.76 -10.88 -4.58
CA PHE A 144 11.42 -11.42 -4.84
C PHE A 144 11.24 -11.77 -6.32
N GLU A 145 10.52 -12.85 -6.58
CA GLU A 145 10.06 -13.28 -7.90
C GLU A 145 8.58 -12.93 -8.06
N PHE A 146 8.24 -12.19 -9.12
CA PHE A 146 6.85 -11.95 -9.48
C PHE A 146 6.35 -13.05 -10.44
N ARG A 147 5.13 -13.54 -10.20
CA ARG A 147 4.42 -14.49 -11.07
C ARG A 147 3.06 -13.97 -11.48
#